data_AF-A0A848LJN2-F1
#
_entry.id   AF-A0A848LJN2-F1
#
_cell.length_a   1.000
_cell.length_b   1.000
_cell.length_c   1.000
_cell.angle_alpha   90.00
_cell.angle_beta   90.00
_cell.angle_gamma   90.00
#
_symmetry.space_group_name_H-M   'P 1'
#
loop_
_entity.id
_entity.type
_entity.pdbx_description
1 polymer ?
#
loop_
_entity_poly.entity_id
_entity_poly.type
_entity_poly.pdbx_seq_one_letter_code
_entity_poly.pdbx_strand_id
1 'polypeptide(L)'
;MKKHLLSLLTGLCVLGLPAVSEAEELWVAETQTLSNGGSYYWYTFTVTAGVWPVAPGHKVGMVYTNDLWRTSHWVDLTWQYNQANAYGNQDEIWKSAVLNASDAAPVWFAIYVEDAYGVRYWNNNNGQNFEIAR
;
A
#
# COMPACT_ATOMS: atom_id res chain seq x y z
N MET A 1 -22.62 -65.44 -0.21
CA MET A 1 -23.17 -64.20 0.37
C MET A 1 -22.18 -63.09 0.12
N LYS A 2 -22.63 -62.01 -0.53
CA LYS A 2 -21.85 -60.81 -0.87
C LYS A 2 -21.47 -60.03 0.40
N LYS A 3 -20.50 -59.10 0.25
CA LYS A 3 -20.25 -57.85 1.04
C LYS A 3 -19.12 -57.96 2.08
N HIS A 4 -18.15 -57.06 2.22
CA HIS A 4 -17.81 -55.80 1.54
C HIS A 4 -16.32 -55.49 1.75
N LEU A 5 -15.69 -54.87 0.74
CA LEU A 5 -14.42 -54.15 0.82
C LEU A 5 -14.47 -53.13 1.96
N LEU A 6 -13.51 -53.15 2.89
CA LEU A 6 -13.17 -51.97 3.69
C LEU A 6 -11.96 -51.28 3.03
N SER A 7 -12.27 -50.36 2.13
CA SER A 7 -11.37 -49.28 1.73
C SER A 7 -11.67 -48.12 2.68
N LEU A 8 -10.81 -47.91 3.68
CA LEU A 8 -10.86 -46.69 4.48
C LEU A 8 -9.86 -45.70 3.89
N LEU A 9 -10.41 -44.71 3.19
CA LEU A 9 -9.74 -43.52 2.71
C LEU A 9 -8.82 -42.96 3.80
N THR A 10 -7.52 -42.91 3.51
CA THR A 10 -6.59 -41.95 4.08
C THR A 10 -7.07 -40.56 3.66
N GLY A 11 -7.87 -39.93 4.52
CA GLY A 11 -8.29 -38.54 4.40
C GLY A 11 -7.06 -37.65 4.44
N LEU A 12 -6.61 -37.23 3.27
CA LEU A 12 -5.60 -36.20 3.10
C LEU A 12 -6.21 -34.88 3.56
N CYS A 13 -6.08 -34.58 4.87
CA CYS A 13 -6.24 -33.22 5.38
C CYS A 13 -5.11 -32.38 4.78
N VAL A 14 -5.31 -31.87 3.57
CA VAL A 14 -4.58 -30.70 3.09
C VAL A 14 -5.10 -29.54 3.93
N LEU A 15 -4.47 -29.35 5.08
CA LEU A 15 -4.58 -28.11 5.85
C LEU A 15 -4.17 -27.01 4.87
N GLY A 16 -5.15 -26.18 4.50
CA GLY A 16 -4.92 -24.93 3.79
C GLY A 16 -4.10 -24.03 4.69
N LEU A 17 -2.79 -24.23 4.67
CA LEU A 17 -1.85 -23.24 5.20
C LEU A 17 -2.13 -21.96 4.42
N PRO A 18 -2.38 -20.83 5.10
CA PRO A 18 -2.43 -19.56 4.40
C PRO A 18 -1.10 -19.43 3.67
N ALA A 19 -1.16 -19.28 2.35
CA ALA A 19 0.01 -18.93 1.57
C ALA A 19 0.54 -17.64 2.18
N VAL A 20 1.65 -17.73 2.90
CA VAL A 20 2.39 -16.56 3.34
C VAL A 20 2.94 -15.99 2.05
N SER A 21 2.26 -14.98 1.54
CA SER A 21 2.68 -14.23 0.35
C SER A 21 4.02 -13.60 0.70
N GLU A 22 5.12 -14.21 0.24
CA GLU A 22 6.47 -13.70 0.45
C GLU A 22 6.78 -12.57 -0.54
N ALA A 23 7.49 -11.57 -0.03
CA ALA A 23 8.07 -10.40 -0.69
C ALA A 23 7.06 -9.41 -1.31
N GLU A 24 6.49 -8.60 -0.43
CA GLU A 24 5.71 -7.41 -0.80
C GLU A 24 6.67 -6.23 -1.00
N GLU A 25 6.98 -5.90 -2.26
CA GLU A 25 7.72 -4.68 -2.58
C GLU A 25 6.73 -3.52 -2.77
N LEU A 26 6.76 -2.60 -1.82
CA LEU A 26 5.99 -1.36 -1.85
C LEU A 26 6.93 -0.21 -2.22
N TRP A 27 6.57 0.62 -3.21
CA TRP A 27 7.40 1.74 -3.65
C TRP A 27 6.57 2.98 -3.99
N VAL A 28 7.21 4.15 -3.99
CA VAL A 28 6.58 5.41 -4.38
C VAL A 28 6.85 5.65 -5.86
N ALA A 29 5.80 5.78 -6.65
CA ALA A 29 5.89 5.95 -8.10
C ALA A 29 6.02 7.41 -8.52
N GLU A 30 5.18 8.26 -7.93
CA GLU A 30 5.14 9.69 -8.26
C GLU A 30 4.55 10.47 -7.11
N THR A 31 5.07 11.67 -6.88
CA THR A 31 4.47 12.66 -5.99
C THR A 31 4.23 13.95 -6.77
N GLN A 32 3.03 14.50 -6.71
CA GLN A 32 2.69 15.75 -7.38
C GLN A 32 2.29 16.81 -6.36
N THR A 33 2.88 18.00 -6.46
CA THR A 33 2.52 19.21 -5.70
C THR A 33 1.86 20.21 -6.64
N LEU A 34 0.69 20.70 -6.26
CA LEU A 34 -0.06 21.71 -6.98
C LEU A 34 -0.18 22.96 -6.09
N SER A 35 0.53 24.02 -6.44
CA SER A 35 0.42 25.31 -5.76
C SER A 35 -0.81 26.06 -6.27
N ASN A 36 -1.76 26.36 -5.39
CA ASN A 36 -2.90 27.18 -5.75
C ASN A 36 -2.54 28.67 -5.59
N GLY A 37 -2.23 29.34 -6.71
CA GLY A 37 -1.89 30.76 -6.72
C GLY A 37 -3.04 31.61 -6.23
N GLY A 38 -2.93 32.17 -5.01
CA GLY A 38 -3.86 33.21 -4.58
C GLY A 38 -3.87 33.57 -3.08
N SER A 39 -3.51 32.67 -2.16
CA SER A 39 -3.52 33.00 -0.72
C SER A 39 -2.64 32.07 0.12
N TYR A 40 -1.35 32.42 0.18
CA TYR A 40 -0.34 32.26 1.23
C TYR A 40 -0.48 31.29 2.43
N TYR A 41 -1.17 30.13 2.44
CA TYR A 41 -1.08 29.22 3.60
C TYR A 41 -1.18 27.72 3.33
N TRP A 42 -1.57 27.28 2.13
CA TRP A 42 -1.83 25.86 1.85
C TRP A 42 -1.47 25.50 0.41
N TYR A 43 -1.05 24.26 0.20
CA TYR A 43 -0.88 23.65 -1.12
C TYR A 43 -1.59 22.29 -1.17
N THR A 44 -1.85 21.80 -2.38
CA THR A 44 -2.41 20.47 -2.57
C THR A 44 -1.36 19.49 -3.08
N PHE A 45 -1.51 18.23 -2.72
CA PHE A 45 -0.61 17.17 -3.18
C PHE A 45 -1.34 15.85 -3.43
N THR A 46 -0.73 15.00 -4.25
CA THR A 46 -1.13 13.60 -4.44
C THR A 46 0.09 12.69 -4.41
N VAL A 47 -0.11 11.47 -3.95
CA VAL A 47 0.89 10.40 -3.94
C VAL A 47 0.40 9.24 -4.77
N THR A 48 1.23 8.79 -5.69
CA THR A 48 1.07 7.55 -6.46
C THR A 48 2.08 6.53 -5.91
N ALA A 49 1.60 5.35 -5.55
CA ALA A 49 2.40 4.24 -5.07
C ALA A 49 2.28 3.05 -6.02
N GLY A 50 3.36 2.29 -6.13
CA GLY A 50 3.36 0.98 -6.78
C GLY A 50 3.46 -0.12 -5.75
N VAL A 51 2.70 -1.19 -5.99
CA VAL A 51 2.62 -2.36 -5.13
C VAL A 51 2.89 -3.58 -5.97
N TRP A 52 3.96 -4.31 -5.64
CA TRP A 52 4.17 -5.63 -6.22
C TRP A 52 3.07 -6.57 -5.73
N PRO A 53 2.48 -7.43 -6.59
CA PRO A 53 1.21 -8.08 -6.34
C PRO A 53 1.10 -8.69 -4.95
N VAL A 54 0.20 -8.10 -4.16
CA VAL A 54 -0.21 -8.59 -2.85
C VAL A 54 -1.48 -9.41 -3.05
N ALA A 55 -1.63 -10.47 -2.26
CA ALA A 55 -2.78 -11.37 -2.34
C ALA A 55 -4.12 -10.61 -2.42
N PRO A 56 -5.15 -11.19 -3.06
CA PRO A 56 -6.46 -10.55 -3.15
C PRO A 56 -6.99 -10.13 -1.78
N GLY A 57 -7.61 -8.95 -1.71
CA GLY A 57 -8.22 -8.42 -0.49
C GLY A 57 -7.33 -7.51 0.35
N HIS A 58 -6.17 -7.10 -0.17
CA HIS A 58 -5.32 -6.11 0.48
C HIS A 58 -5.84 -4.67 0.31
N LYS A 59 -5.31 -3.75 1.13
CA LYS A 59 -5.54 -2.31 1.03
C LYS A 59 -4.21 -1.58 1.00
N VAL A 60 -4.17 -0.44 0.32
CA VAL A 60 -2.99 0.42 0.28
C VAL A 60 -3.35 1.74 0.94
N GLY A 61 -2.45 2.25 1.77
CA GLY A 61 -2.64 3.52 2.43
C GLY A 61 -1.33 4.23 2.66
N MET A 62 -1.44 5.43 3.20
CA MET A 62 -0.31 6.20 3.67
C MET A 62 -0.63 6.92 4.96
N VAL A 63 0.42 7.19 5.72
CA VAL A 63 0.38 8.11 6.84
C VAL A 63 1.27 9.30 6.50
N TYR A 64 0.77 10.51 6.74
CA TYR A 64 1.54 11.72 6.50
C TYR A 64 1.40 12.73 7.64
N THR A 65 2.36 13.65 7.70
CA THR A 65 2.42 14.77 8.64
C THR A 65 3.01 15.99 7.94
N ASN A 66 2.69 17.18 8.45
CA ASN A 66 3.29 18.46 8.08
C ASN A 66 3.79 19.22 9.33
N ASP A 67 3.90 18.53 10.48
CA ASP A 67 4.23 19.15 11.77
C ASP A 67 5.19 18.32 12.64
N LEU A 68 6.17 17.66 12.00
CA LEU A 68 7.16 16.81 12.67
C LEU A 68 6.51 15.66 13.46
N TRP A 69 5.51 15.01 12.87
CA TRP A 69 4.80 13.86 13.44
C TRP A 69 4.04 14.16 14.75
N ARG A 70 3.72 15.42 15.03
CA ARG A 70 2.84 15.77 16.17
C ARG A 70 1.40 15.41 15.86
N THR A 71 0.99 15.60 14.60
CA THR A 71 -0.25 15.09 14.05
C THR A 71 0.06 14.14 12.90
N SER A 72 -0.78 13.12 12.76
CA SER A 72 -0.67 12.12 11.70
C SER A 72 -2.02 11.94 11.03
N HIS A 73 -2.00 11.93 9.70
CA HIS A 73 -3.16 11.78 8.86
C HIS A 73 -3.07 10.46 8.12
N TRP A 74 -4.09 9.63 8.25
CA TRP A 74 -4.19 8.34 7.58
C TRP A 74 -5.08 8.48 6.36
N VAL A 75 -4.60 7.98 5.23
CA VAL A 75 -5.30 8.09 3.94
C VAL A 75 -5.23 6.75 3.23
N ASP A 76 -6.39 6.22 2.85
CA ASP A 76 -6.47 5.09 1.94
C ASP A 76 -6.20 5.56 0.50
N LEU A 77 -5.41 4.78 -0.24
CA LEU A 77 -5.19 4.97 -1.65
C LEU A 77 -6.20 4.15 -2.45
N THR A 78 -6.50 4.60 -3.66
CA THR A 78 -7.42 3.94 -4.58
C THR A 78 -6.64 3.29 -5.71
N TRP A 79 -6.92 2.01 -6.00
CA TRP A 79 -6.37 1.30 -7.16
C TRP A 79 -6.68 2.06 -8.46
N GLN A 80 -5.70 2.15 -9.35
CA GLN A 80 -5.83 2.85 -10.63
C GLN A 80 -5.76 1.88 -11.81
N TYR A 81 -4.66 1.13 -11.93
CA TYR A 81 -4.41 0.19 -13.01
C TYR A 81 -3.23 -0.72 -12.69
N ASN A 82 -3.03 -1.78 -13.49
CA ASN A 82 -1.83 -2.61 -13.44
C ASN A 82 -0.80 -2.13 -14.47
N GLN A 83 0.47 -2.02 -14.07
CA GLN A 83 1.60 -1.61 -14.90
C GLN A 83 2.58 -2.77 -15.07
N ALA A 84 2.97 -3.08 -16.30
CA ALA A 84 4.01 -4.08 -16.53
C ALA A 84 5.35 -3.62 -15.95
N ASN A 85 6.05 -4.50 -15.24
CA ASN A 85 7.35 -4.23 -14.64
C ASN A 85 8.51 -4.90 -15.40
N ALA A 86 9.74 -4.52 -15.06
CA ALA A 86 10.95 -4.97 -15.74
C ALA A 86 11.22 -6.49 -15.64
N TYR A 87 10.56 -7.17 -14.71
CA TYR A 87 10.75 -8.60 -14.45
C TYR A 87 9.66 -9.48 -15.06
N GLY A 88 8.81 -8.92 -15.93
CA GLY A 88 7.76 -9.65 -16.63
C GLY A 88 6.49 -9.90 -15.81
N ASN A 89 6.34 -9.24 -14.65
CA ASN A 89 5.12 -9.23 -13.85
C ASN A 89 4.37 -7.91 -14.01
N GLN A 90 3.28 -7.74 -13.25
CA GLN A 90 2.53 -6.49 -13.18
C GLN A 90 2.57 -5.94 -11.76
N ASP A 91 2.90 -4.66 -11.61
CA ASP A 91 2.71 -3.89 -10.39
C ASP A 91 1.31 -3.29 -10.39
N GLU A 92 0.71 -3.14 -9.22
CA GLU A 92 -0.51 -2.38 -9.06
C GLU A 92 -0.18 -0.92 -8.75
N ILE A 93 -0.82 0.00 -9.47
CA ILE A 93 -0.66 1.44 -9.26
C ILE A 93 -1.84 1.96 -8.46
N TRP A 94 -1.52 2.65 -7.36
CA TRP A 94 -2.46 3.18 -6.39
C TRP A 94 -2.27 4.68 -6.23
N LYS A 95 -3.34 5.44 -5.98
CA LYS A 95 -3.26 6.90 -5.88
C LYS A 95 -4.10 7.46 -4.73
N SER A 96 -3.56 8.46 -4.03
CA SER A 96 -4.31 9.20 -3.01
C SER A 96 -5.36 10.11 -3.63
N ALA A 97 -6.36 10.51 -2.84
CA ALA A 97 -7.14 11.71 -3.15
C ALA A 97 -6.23 12.96 -3.22
N VAL A 98 -6.77 14.08 -3.71
CA VAL A 98 -6.13 15.39 -3.58
C VAL A 98 -6.18 15.80 -2.11
N LEU A 99 -5.02 15.98 -1.50
CA LEU A 99 -4.87 16.33 -0.09
C LEU A 99 -4.40 17.78 0.04
N ASN A 100 -4.61 18.36 1.22
CA ASN A 100 -4.16 19.71 1.56
C ASN A 100 -3.13 19.64 2.68
N ALA A 101 -2.07 20.43 2.58
CA ALA A 101 -1.09 20.65 3.63
C ALA A 101 -0.80 22.14 3.79
N SER A 102 -0.36 22.54 4.98
CA SER A 102 0.08 23.91 5.22
C SER A 102 1.39 24.18 4.49
N ASP A 103 1.54 25.37 3.90
CA ASP A 103 2.80 25.83 3.27
C ASP A 103 3.90 26.17 4.29
N ALA A 104 3.68 25.92 5.59
CA ALA A 104 4.65 26.24 6.65
C ALA A 104 5.80 25.23 6.79
N ALA A 105 5.64 24.01 6.27
CA ALA A 105 6.61 22.92 6.39
C ALA A 105 6.36 21.86 5.31
N PRO A 106 7.39 21.08 4.92
CA PRO A 106 7.21 19.98 3.97
C PRO A 106 6.28 18.90 4.54
N VAL A 107 5.77 18.05 3.66
CA VAL A 107 5.01 16.86 4.05
C VAL A 107 5.95 15.66 4.13
N TRP A 108 5.98 15.00 5.28
CA TRP A 108 6.63 13.70 5.42
C TRP A 108 5.58 12.60 5.42
N PHE A 109 5.85 11.51 4.71
CA PHE A 109 4.91 10.41 4.61
C PHE A 109 5.58 9.03 4.52
N ALA A 110 4.85 8.00 4.91
CA ALA A 110 5.18 6.61 4.69
C ALA A 110 3.96 5.91 4.09
N ILE A 111 4.19 4.97 3.18
CA ILE A 111 3.14 4.15 2.58
C ILE A 111 3.11 2.78 3.24
N TYR A 112 1.93 2.17 3.27
CA TYR A 112 1.76 0.80 3.72
C TYR A 112 0.83 0.02 2.79
N VAL A 113 1.03 -1.29 2.77
CA VAL A 113 0.03 -2.24 2.31
C VAL A 113 -0.45 -3.05 3.53
N GLU A 114 -1.76 -3.21 3.65
CA GLU A 114 -2.42 -4.01 4.67
C GLU A 114 -2.97 -5.27 4.01
N ASP A 115 -2.51 -6.44 4.44
CA ASP A 115 -2.99 -7.71 3.88
C ASP A 115 -4.43 -8.04 4.33
N ALA A 116 -4.98 -9.14 3.79
CA ALA A 116 -6.33 -9.59 4.13
C ALA A 116 -6.52 -9.96 5.62
N TYR A 117 -5.44 -10.10 6.39
CA TYR A 117 -5.44 -10.40 7.82
C TYR A 117 -5.19 -9.17 8.70
N GLY A 118 -4.99 -7.99 8.09
CA GLY A 118 -4.74 -6.74 8.80
C GLY A 118 -3.27 -6.50 9.16
N VAL A 119 -2.32 -7.28 8.63
CA VAL A 119 -0.89 -7.05 8.82
C VAL A 119 -0.42 -5.95 7.88
N ARG A 120 0.31 -4.97 8.41
CA ARG A 120 0.84 -3.84 7.64
C ARG A 120 2.32 -3.98 7.34
N TYR A 121 2.64 -3.84 6.06
CA TYR A 121 3.99 -3.80 5.55
C TYR A 121 4.28 -2.37 5.10
N TRP A 122 5.35 -1.81 5.65
CA TRP A 122 5.64 -0.39 5.54
C TRP A 122 6.80 -0.15 4.58
N ASN A 123 6.65 0.87 3.74
CA ASN A 123 7.78 1.55 3.15
C ASN A 123 7.82 2.97 3.73
N ASN A 124 8.79 3.18 4.62
CA ASN A 124 9.10 4.46 5.25
C ASN A 124 10.49 4.96 4.84
N ASN A 125 10.95 4.63 3.63
CA ASN A 125 12.25 5.04 3.11
C ASN A 125 13.39 4.74 4.11
N ASN A 126 13.49 3.49 4.57
CA ASN A 126 14.49 3.05 5.55
C ASN A 126 14.49 3.88 6.85
N GLY A 127 13.31 4.31 7.31
CA GLY A 127 13.12 5.12 8.51
C GLY A 127 13.28 6.62 8.32
N GLN A 128 13.60 7.10 7.11
CA GLN A 128 13.70 8.54 6.82
C GLN A 128 12.36 9.18 6.48
N ASN A 129 11.37 8.36 6.10
CA ASN A 129 10.14 8.75 5.42
C ASN A 129 10.42 9.40 4.05
N PHE A 130 9.37 9.51 3.25
CA PHE A 130 9.40 10.28 2.02
C PHE A 130 9.06 11.73 2.33
N GLU A 131 9.64 12.66 1.58
CA GLU A 131 9.41 14.09 1.73
C GLU A 131 8.84 14.67 0.44
N ILE A 132 7.73 15.39 0.56
CA ILE A 132 7.24 16.28 -0.49
C ILE A 132 7.68 17.68 -0.10
N ALA A 133 8.75 18.12 -0.77
CA ALA A 133 9.22 19.49 -0.68
C ALA A 133 8.17 20.45 -1.25
N ARG A 134 8.29 21.70 -0.82
CA ARG A 134 7.56 22.84 -1.37
C ARG A 134 7.94 23.11 -2.82
#